data_AF-A0A811LH60-F1
#
_entry.id   AF-A0A811LH60-F1
#
_cell.length_a   1.000
_cell.length_b   1.000
_cell.length_c   1.000
_cell.angle_alpha   90.00
_cell.angle_beta   90.00
_cell.angle_gamma   90.00
#
_symmetry.space_group_name_H-M   'P 1'
#
loop_
_entity.id
_entity.type
_entity.pdbx_description
1 polymer ?
#
loop_
_entity_poly.entity_id
_entity_poly.type
_entity_poly.pdbx_seq_one_letter_code
_entity_poly.pdbx_strand_id
1 'polypeptide(L)'
;MPMRFVTAVQNNYPEMLSKVIEELWHSLFVNKIWVDSHEKLENICRRLELPTDLVKDIDNESVKQKLKDNTDEAIRKGAFGVPYVVLYKQGQTHHFFGVESFPQLCYILNVHMSAEDAAKKTVHFTTDKGMCQETPIPSILQFFSHFL
;
A
#
# COMPACT_ATOMS: atom_id res chain seq x y z
N MET A 1 13.94 -7.57 -5.37
CA MET A 1 14.02 -7.98 -3.96
C MET A 1 13.01 -7.28 -3.05
N PRO A 2 12.80 -5.95 -3.12
CA PRO A 2 11.87 -5.24 -2.23
C PRO A 2 10.45 -5.81 -2.19
N MET A 3 9.85 -6.12 -3.34
CA MET A 3 8.48 -6.66 -3.37
C MET A 3 8.37 -8.09 -2.80
N ARG A 4 9.45 -8.87 -2.83
CA ARG A 4 9.49 -10.18 -2.14
C ARG A 4 9.56 -9.97 -0.63
N PHE A 5 10.32 -8.98 -0.17
CA PHE A 5 10.34 -8.58 1.24
C PHE A 5 8.97 -8.11 1.73
N VAL A 6 8.28 -7.26 0.96
CA VAL A 6 6.89 -6.84 1.24
C VAL A 6 5.97 -8.06 1.34
N THR A 7 6.13 -9.04 0.46
CA THR A 7 5.34 -10.29 0.49
C THR A 7 5.66 -11.13 1.74
N ALA A 8 6.93 -11.23 2.13
CA ALA A 8 7.34 -11.92 3.36
C ALA A 8 6.78 -11.23 4.62
N VAL A 9 6.81 -9.89 4.66
CA VAL A 9 6.19 -9.09 5.73
C VAL A 9 4.67 -9.32 5.74
N GLN A 10 4.00 -9.27 4.59
CA GLN A 10 2.56 -9.52 4.52
C GLN A 10 2.17 -10.91 5.06
N ASN A 11 2.99 -11.93 4.82
CA ASN A 11 2.72 -13.29 5.26
C ASN A 11 2.97 -13.49 6.77
N ASN A 12 3.96 -12.82 7.34
CA ASN A 12 4.43 -13.08 8.72
C ASN A 12 4.04 -11.98 9.73
N TYR A 13 3.95 -10.72 9.30
CA TYR A 13 3.72 -9.51 10.09
C TYR A 13 2.78 -8.52 9.36
N PRO A 14 1.54 -8.93 9.01
CA PRO A 14 0.63 -8.12 8.21
C PRO A 14 0.31 -6.74 8.83
N GLU A 15 0.35 -6.62 10.16
CA GLU A 15 0.17 -5.37 10.90
C GLU A 15 1.30 -4.35 10.66
N MET A 16 2.49 -4.82 10.28
CA MET A 16 3.66 -3.98 9.99
C MET A 16 3.75 -3.60 8.50
N LEU A 17 2.89 -4.16 7.64
CA LEU A 17 2.93 -4.00 6.20
C LEU A 17 2.93 -2.52 5.77
N SER A 18 2.02 -1.71 6.32
CA SER A 18 1.91 -0.29 5.98
C SER A 18 3.19 0.49 6.30
N LYS A 19 3.78 0.24 7.48
CA LYS A 19 5.02 0.90 7.92
C LYS A 19 6.21 0.49 7.04
N VAL A 20 6.29 -0.79 6.67
CA VAL A 20 7.36 -1.27 5.76
C VAL A 20 7.25 -0.65 4.39
N ILE A 21 6.05 -0.59 3.81
CA ILE A 21 5.83 0.02 2.51
C ILE A 21 6.18 1.51 2.54
N GLU A 22 5.79 2.23 3.60
CA GLU A 22 6.16 3.63 3.82
C GLU A 22 7.68 3.82 3.87
N GLU A 23 8.38 3.02 4.69
CA GLU A 23 9.84 3.10 4.81
C GLU A 23 10.55 2.83 3.48
N LEU A 24 10.08 1.83 2.71
CA LEU A 24 10.63 1.54 1.39
C LEU A 24 10.39 2.71 0.43
N TRP A 25 9.20 3.30 0.48
CA TRP A 25 8.83 4.43 -0.36
C TRP A 25 9.63 5.69 -0.01
N HIS A 26 9.73 6.06 1.26
CA HIS A 26 10.56 7.16 1.73
C HIS A 26 12.04 6.93 1.42
N SER A 27 12.56 5.71 1.61
CA SER A 27 13.94 5.37 1.25
C SER A 27 14.22 5.68 -0.22
N LEU A 28 13.35 5.22 -1.13
CA LEU A 28 13.54 5.37 -2.56
C LEU A 28 13.28 6.81 -3.04
N PHE A 29 12.14 7.39 -2.69
CA PHE A 29 11.65 8.62 -3.30
C PHE A 29 12.04 9.89 -2.56
N VAL A 30 12.27 9.82 -1.24
CA VAL A 30 12.68 10.98 -0.43
C VAL A 30 14.18 10.96 -0.22
N ASN A 31 14.71 9.86 0.34
CA ASN A 31 16.12 9.76 0.73
C ASN A 31 17.04 9.39 -0.45
N LYS A 32 16.48 9.02 -1.60
CA LYS A 32 17.22 8.60 -2.81
C LYS A 32 18.13 7.38 -2.58
N ILE A 33 17.72 6.49 -1.67
CA ILE A 33 18.41 5.25 -1.34
C ILE A 33 17.74 4.09 -2.07
N TRP A 34 18.49 3.45 -2.96
CA TRP A 34 18.08 2.21 -3.61
C TRP A 34 18.19 1.04 -2.63
N VAL A 35 17.09 0.35 -2.34
CA VAL A 35 17.05 -0.82 -1.45
C VAL A 35 17.23 -2.09 -2.28
N ASP A 36 18.46 -2.41 -2.60
CA ASP A 36 18.85 -3.47 -3.54
C ASP A 36 19.69 -4.60 -2.92
N SER A 37 19.95 -4.54 -1.60
CA SER A 37 20.74 -5.53 -0.87
C SER A 37 20.03 -6.03 0.40
N HIS A 38 20.44 -7.22 0.85
CA HIS A 38 19.99 -7.79 2.13
C HIS A 38 20.30 -6.86 3.30
N GLU A 39 21.51 -6.33 3.37
CA GLU A 39 21.94 -5.38 4.43
C GLU A 39 21.01 -4.17 4.54
N LYS A 40 20.59 -3.58 3.40
CA LYS A 40 19.67 -2.44 3.40
C LYS A 40 18.27 -2.82 3.89
N LEU A 41 17.80 -4.03 3.57
CA LEU A 41 16.54 -4.58 4.11
C LEU A 41 16.65 -4.86 5.61
N GLU A 42 17.77 -5.41 6.08
CA GLU A 42 18.01 -5.61 7.52
C GLU A 42 18.03 -4.28 8.27
N ASN A 43 18.59 -3.22 7.67
CA ASN A 43 18.56 -1.89 8.26
C ASN A 43 17.13 -1.34 8.38
N ILE A 44 16.25 -1.63 7.42
CA ILE A 44 14.81 -1.32 7.54
C ILE A 44 14.21 -2.14 8.68
N CYS A 45 14.51 -3.45 8.76
CA CYS A 45 14.02 -4.30 9.83
C CYS A 45 14.41 -3.75 11.21
N ARG A 46 15.68 -3.38 11.41
CA ARG A 46 16.18 -2.79 12.66
C ARG A 46 15.46 -1.49 13.04
N ARG A 47 15.23 -0.58 12.07
CA ARG A 47 14.52 0.69 12.33
C ARG A 47 13.06 0.48 12.70
N LEU A 48 12.43 -0.55 12.14
CA LEU A 48 11.02 -0.89 12.39
C LEU A 48 10.83 -1.96 13.48
N GLU A 49 11.91 -2.34 14.17
CA GLU A 49 11.91 -3.38 15.21
C GLU A 49 11.37 -4.75 14.71
N LEU A 50 11.58 -5.05 13.43
CA LEU A 50 11.28 -6.34 12.81
C LEU A 50 12.49 -7.29 12.91
N PRO A 51 12.27 -8.62 12.97
CA PRO A 51 13.35 -9.60 12.93
C PRO A 51 14.13 -9.52 11.60
N THR A 52 15.45 -9.36 11.68
CA THR A 52 16.31 -9.31 10.48
C THR A 52 16.34 -10.63 9.71
N ASP A 53 16.03 -11.75 10.38
CA ASP A 53 15.93 -13.07 9.73
C ASP A 53 14.81 -13.13 8.70
N LEU A 54 13.81 -12.23 8.76
CA LEU A 54 12.77 -12.10 7.74
C LEU A 54 13.34 -11.82 6.34
N VAL A 55 14.53 -11.21 6.26
CA VAL A 55 15.20 -10.96 4.98
C VAL A 55 15.56 -12.27 4.29
N LYS A 56 15.81 -13.38 5.01
CA LYS A 56 16.07 -14.69 4.40
C LYS A 56 14.87 -15.22 3.61
N ASP A 57 13.65 -14.84 4.00
CA ASP A 57 12.42 -15.34 3.37
C ASP A 57 12.26 -14.89 1.91
N ILE A 58 12.96 -13.84 1.48
CA ILE A 58 12.85 -13.33 0.11
C ILE A 58 13.41 -14.30 -0.94
N ASP A 59 14.21 -15.26 -0.51
CA ASP A 59 14.76 -16.32 -1.34
C ASP A 59 13.92 -17.61 -1.30
N ASN A 60 12.96 -17.71 -0.38
CA ASN A 60 12.03 -18.85 -0.31
C ASN A 60 11.14 -18.90 -1.56
N GLU A 61 11.02 -20.09 -2.15
CA GLU A 61 10.19 -20.30 -3.34
C GLU A 61 8.71 -19.97 -3.09
N SER A 62 8.21 -20.21 -1.88
CA SER A 62 6.83 -19.86 -1.50
C SER A 62 6.57 -18.35 -1.58
N VAL A 63 7.52 -17.51 -1.17
CA VAL A 63 7.41 -16.05 -1.24
C VAL A 63 7.47 -15.56 -2.69
N LYS A 64 8.37 -16.13 -3.49
CA LYS A 64 8.47 -15.82 -4.94
C LYS A 64 7.17 -16.18 -5.66
N GLN A 65 6.64 -17.37 -5.40
CA GLN A 65 5.40 -17.84 -5.99
C GLN A 65 4.22 -16.97 -5.56
N LYS A 66 4.12 -16.62 -4.26
CA LYS A 66 3.04 -15.76 -3.76
C LYS A 66 3.05 -14.37 -4.39
N LEU A 67 4.22 -13.75 -4.55
CA LEU A 67 4.35 -12.47 -5.26
C LEU A 67 3.89 -12.56 -6.72
N LYS A 68 4.27 -13.65 -7.41
CA LYS A 68 3.82 -13.92 -8.78
C LYS A 68 2.31 -14.11 -8.84
N ASP A 69 1.74 -14.93 -7.96
CA ASP A 69 0.30 -15.22 -7.94
C ASP A 69 -0.54 -13.96 -7.70
N ASN A 70 -0.10 -13.09 -6.77
CA ASN A 70 -0.75 -11.81 -6.51
C ASN A 70 -0.70 -10.89 -7.76
N THR A 71 0.42 -10.89 -8.47
CA THR A 71 0.60 -10.09 -9.70
C THR A 71 -0.26 -10.65 -10.85
N ASP A 72 -0.27 -11.97 -11.03
CA ASP A 72 -1.12 -12.64 -12.01
C ASP A 72 -2.60 -12.44 -11.71
N GLU A 73 -2.99 -12.39 -10.43
CA GLU A 73 -4.35 -12.06 -10.03
C GLU A 73 -4.73 -10.63 -10.42
N ALA A 74 -3.84 -9.65 -10.19
CA ALA A 74 -4.07 -8.28 -10.63
C ALA A 74 -4.24 -8.20 -12.16
N ILE A 75 -3.40 -8.91 -12.93
CA ILE A 75 -3.51 -8.99 -14.39
C ILE A 75 -4.84 -9.63 -14.81
N ARG A 76 -5.25 -10.75 -14.18
CA ARG A 76 -6.55 -11.38 -14.44
C ARG A 76 -7.73 -10.46 -14.16
N LYS A 77 -7.59 -9.54 -13.20
CA LYS A 77 -8.58 -8.50 -12.90
C LYS A 77 -8.53 -7.31 -13.87
N GLY A 78 -7.65 -7.31 -14.86
CA GLY A 78 -7.54 -6.27 -15.88
C GLY A 78 -6.54 -5.16 -15.55
N ALA A 79 -5.64 -5.37 -14.58
CA ALA A 79 -4.57 -4.41 -14.30
C ALA A 79 -3.58 -4.35 -15.48
N PHE A 80 -3.31 -3.13 -15.95
CA PHE A 80 -2.31 -2.83 -16.98
C PHE A 80 -1.19 -1.90 -16.47
N GLY A 81 -1.24 -1.53 -15.19
CA GLY A 81 -0.29 -0.65 -14.52
C GLY A 81 -0.61 -0.53 -13.02
N VAL A 82 0.13 0.33 -12.32
CA VAL A 82 -0.07 0.61 -10.89
C VAL A 82 -0.13 2.12 -10.60
N PRO A 83 -0.86 2.56 -9.55
CA PRO A 83 -1.73 1.74 -8.70
C PRO A 83 -3.01 1.29 -9.43
N TYR A 84 -3.51 0.12 -9.05
CA TYR A 84 -4.76 -0.46 -9.57
C TYR A 84 -5.60 -0.97 -8.40
N VAL A 85 -6.85 -0.51 -8.30
CA VAL A 85 -7.76 -0.82 -7.20
C VAL A 85 -9.00 -1.51 -7.76
N VAL A 86 -9.41 -2.59 -7.11
CA VAL A 86 -10.65 -3.32 -7.42
C VAL A 86 -11.58 -3.20 -6.22
N LEU A 87 -12.76 -2.64 -6.44
CA LEU A 87 -13.80 -2.51 -5.43
C LEU A 87 -14.94 -3.48 -5.75
N TYR A 88 -15.26 -4.34 -4.80
CA TYR A 88 -16.46 -5.17 -4.82
C TYR A 88 -17.53 -4.51 -3.95
N LYS A 89 -18.62 -3.99 -4.53
CA LYS A 89 -19.72 -3.34 -3.79
C LYS A 89 -21.07 -3.72 -4.39
N GLN A 90 -21.99 -4.20 -3.55
CA GLN A 90 -23.38 -4.51 -3.93
C GLN A 90 -23.51 -5.41 -5.18
N GLY A 91 -22.66 -6.45 -5.28
CA GLY A 91 -22.65 -7.38 -6.43
C GLY A 91 -22.03 -6.81 -7.70
N GLN A 92 -21.56 -5.56 -7.68
CA GLN A 92 -20.81 -4.94 -8.77
C GLN A 92 -19.31 -4.96 -8.48
N THR A 93 -18.52 -5.04 -9.56
CA THR A 93 -17.07 -4.91 -9.50
C THR A 93 -16.68 -3.64 -10.24
N HIS A 94 -15.98 -2.74 -9.55
CA HIS A 94 -15.47 -1.49 -10.10
C HIS A 94 -13.94 -1.54 -10.12
N HIS A 95 -13.35 -1.02 -11.19
CA HIS A 95 -11.92 -1.03 -11.43
C HIS A 95 -11.42 0.40 -11.58
N PHE A 96 -10.32 0.73 -10.90
CA PHE A 96 -9.74 2.06 -10.88
C PHE A 96 -8.24 1.96 -11.14
N PHE A 97 -7.73 2.78 -12.06
CA PHE A 97 -6.32 2.89 -12.37
C PHE A 97 -5.85 4.31 -12.08
N GLY A 98 -4.66 4.43 -11.47
CA GLY A 98 -4.10 5.72 -11.11
C GLY A 98 -4.73 6.32 -9.85
N VAL A 99 -4.04 7.31 -9.29
CA VAL A 99 -4.50 8.05 -8.10
C VAL A 99 -5.56 9.08 -8.43
N GLU A 100 -5.64 9.46 -9.71
CA GLU A 100 -6.62 10.37 -10.29
C GLU A 100 -8.03 9.77 -10.26
N SER A 101 -8.14 8.43 -10.12
CA SER A 101 -9.40 7.72 -9.97
C SER A 101 -9.93 7.71 -8.53
N PHE A 102 -9.20 8.30 -7.58
CA PHE A 102 -9.57 8.30 -6.16
C PHE A 102 -10.89 9.03 -5.86
N PRO A 103 -11.22 10.19 -6.47
CA PRO A 103 -12.52 10.84 -6.26
C PRO A 103 -13.71 9.96 -6.67
N GLN A 104 -13.59 9.18 -7.74
CA GLN A 104 -14.60 8.26 -8.23
C GLN A 104 -14.77 7.09 -7.25
N LEU A 105 -13.66 6.58 -6.71
CA LEU A 105 -13.68 5.58 -5.65
C LEU A 105 -14.42 6.11 -4.41
N CYS A 106 -14.11 7.33 -3.95
CA CYS A 106 -14.78 7.97 -2.82
C CYS A 106 -16.28 8.16 -3.06
N TYR A 107 -16.66 8.65 -4.25
CA TYR A 107 -18.06 8.78 -4.64
C TYR A 107 -18.81 7.44 -4.55
N ILE A 108 -18.24 6.37 -5.10
CA ILE A 108 -18.86 5.04 -5.05
C ILE A 108 -18.90 4.50 -3.63
N LEU A 109 -17.96 4.84 -2.75
CA LEU A 109 -17.95 4.44 -1.35
C LEU A 109 -18.89 5.26 -0.46
N ASN A 110 -19.52 6.34 -0.98
CA ASN A 110 -20.21 7.37 -0.19
C ASN A 110 -19.29 7.99 0.87
N VAL A 111 -18.03 8.23 0.49
CA VAL A 111 -17.05 8.92 1.31
C VAL A 111 -16.97 10.36 0.82
N HIS A 112 -17.29 11.30 1.71
CA HIS A 112 -17.13 12.71 1.43
C HIS A 112 -15.74 13.19 1.84
N MET A 113 -15.01 13.76 0.88
CA MET A 113 -13.78 14.49 1.18
C MET A 113 -14.16 15.91 1.56
N SER A 114 -13.77 16.36 2.75
CA SER A 114 -14.00 17.75 3.14
C SER A 114 -13.06 18.70 2.36
N ALA A 115 -13.42 19.97 2.20
CA ALA A 115 -12.50 20.97 1.62
C ALA A 115 -11.25 21.18 2.51
N GLU A 116 -11.39 20.95 3.81
CA GLU A 116 -10.29 21.01 4.78
C GLU A 116 -9.34 19.81 4.64
N ASP A 117 -9.87 18.65 4.27
CA ASP A 117 -9.13 17.40 4.01
C ASP A 117 -8.23 17.53 2.79
N ALA A 118 -8.77 18.15 1.73
CA ALA A 118 -8.03 18.45 0.51
C ALA A 118 -6.86 19.42 0.78
N ALA A 119 -7.05 20.41 1.66
CA ALA A 119 -6.02 21.37 2.03
C ALA A 119 -4.95 20.80 2.98
N LYS A 120 -5.34 19.88 3.88
CA LYS A 120 -4.44 19.25 4.86
C LYS A 120 -3.77 17.98 4.34
N LYS A 121 -4.01 17.59 3.07
CA LYS A 121 -3.48 16.32 2.51
C LYS A 121 -3.87 15.09 3.35
N THR A 122 -5.02 15.17 4.02
CA THR A 122 -5.49 14.17 4.97
C THR A 122 -6.96 13.91 4.68
N VAL A 123 -7.36 12.67 4.40
CA VAL A 123 -8.75 12.32 4.06
C VAL A 123 -9.48 11.82 5.31
N HIS A 124 -10.51 12.53 5.75
CA HIS A 124 -11.39 12.05 6.81
C HIS A 124 -12.55 11.26 6.17
N PHE A 125 -12.54 9.94 6.35
CA PHE A 125 -13.58 9.07 5.80
C PHE A 125 -14.83 9.13 6.67
N THR A 126 -15.89 9.78 6.19
CA THR A 126 -17.22 9.73 6.81
C THR A 126 -18.15 8.86 5.97
N THR A 127 -18.98 8.04 6.62
CA THR A 127 -20.03 7.25 5.95
C THR A 127 -21.40 7.64 6.47
N ASP A 128 -22.46 7.41 5.67
CA ASP A 128 -23.86 7.74 5.98
C ASP A 128 -24.41 7.11 7.28
N LYS A 129 -23.64 6.23 7.95
CA LYS A 129 -24.00 5.56 9.23
C LYS A 129 -23.37 6.18 10.47
N GLY A 130 -22.80 7.38 10.37
CA GLY A 130 -22.03 8.01 11.45
C GLY A 130 -20.55 7.62 11.42
N MET A 131 -19.74 8.29 12.24
CA MET A 131 -18.27 8.17 12.28
C MET A 131 -17.84 6.70 12.30
N CYS A 132 -17.17 6.24 11.24
CA CYS A 132 -16.21 5.17 11.40
C CYS A 132 -15.10 5.72 12.30
N GLN A 133 -14.68 4.94 13.31
CA GLN A 133 -13.57 5.31 14.17
C GLN A 133 -12.39 5.80 13.34
N GLU A 134 -11.68 6.81 13.83
CA GLU A 134 -10.46 7.32 13.23
C GLU A 134 -9.44 6.19 13.06
N THR A 135 -9.44 5.55 11.90
CA THR A 135 -8.31 4.73 11.47
C THR A 135 -7.33 5.66 10.77
N PRO A 136 -6.09 5.80 11.28
CA PRO A 136 -5.05 6.53 10.58
C PRO A 136 -4.94 5.99 9.16
N ILE A 137 -4.97 6.89 8.18
CA ILE A 137 -4.68 6.53 6.80
C ILE A 137 -3.29 5.89 6.79
N PRO A 138 -3.10 4.72 6.16
CA PRO A 138 -1.76 4.25 5.85
C PRO A 138 -1.05 5.38 5.09
N SER A 139 0.05 5.87 5.63
CA SER A 139 0.94 6.93 5.12
C SER A 139 1.15 6.95 3.61
N ILE A 140 1.07 5.79 2.95
CA ILE A 140 1.12 5.67 1.48
C ILE A 140 0.08 6.54 0.75
N LEU A 141 -1.12 6.75 1.31
CA LEU A 141 -2.15 7.60 0.70
C LEU A 141 -1.94 9.09 1.00
N GLN A 142 -1.27 9.46 2.11
CA GLN A 142 -0.88 10.85 2.37
C GLN A 142 0.18 11.35 1.37
N PHE A 143 1.04 10.46 0.89
CA PHE A 143 2.15 10.84 0.00
C PHE A 143 1.71 11.24 -1.43
N PHE A 144 0.67 10.62 -1.98
CA PHE A 144 0.23 10.93 -3.35
C PHE A 144 -0.26 12.37 -3.54
N SER A 145 -0.66 13.02 -2.45
CA SER A 145 -1.02 14.45 -2.44
C SER A 145 0.18 15.42 -2.49
N HIS A 146 1.42 14.92 -2.49
CA HIS A 146 2.63 15.74 -2.68
C HIS A 146 3.14 15.74 -4.13
N PHE A 147 2.53 14.94 -5.01
CA PHE A 147 2.90 14.81 -6.42
C PHE A 147 1.78 15.27 -7.38
N LEU A 148 0.69 15.80 -6.83
CA LEU A 148 -0.35 16.60 -7.50
C LEU A 148 -0.29 18.04 -6.93
#